data_AF-A0A382ATJ4-F1
#
_entry.id   AF-A0A382ATJ4-F1
#
_cell.length_a   1.000
_cell.length_b   1.000
_cell.length_c   1.000
_cell.angle_alpha   90.00
_cell.angle_beta   90.00
_cell.angle_gamma   90.00
#
_symmetry.space_group_name_H-M   'P 1'
#
loop_
_entity.id
_entity.type
_entity.pdbx_description
1 polymer ?
#
loop_
_entity_poly.entity_id
_entity_poly.type
_entity_poly.pdbx_seq_one_letter_code
_entity_poly.pdbx_strand_id
1 'polypeptide(L)' 'MIVLVIGSNGNTATRVVRFLKEKSTLNPVAMIGDTEQRVKFDSIGLTNVLADLEYPIDHAIL' A
#
# COMPACT_ATOMS: atom_id res chain seq x y z
N MET A 1 6.13 -0.46 12.74
CA MET A 1 6.26 -1.72 11.97
C MET A 1 5.71 -1.50 10.58
N ILE A 2 6.42 -1.91 9.52
CA ILE A 2 5.93 -1.81 8.14
C ILE A 2 4.89 -2.90 7.87
N VAL A 3 3.78 -2.54 7.23
CA VAL A 3 2.76 -3.48 6.78
C VAL A 3 2.53 -3.27 5.29
N LEU A 4 3.09 -4.14 4.46
CA LEU A 4 2.81 -4.10 3.01
C LEU A 4 1.40 -4.65 2.76
N VAL A 5 0.56 -3.86 2.09
CA VAL A 5 -0.80 -4.25 1.72
C VAL A 5 -0.85 -4.46 0.21
N ILE A 6 -1.00 -5.73 -0.17
CA ILE A 6 -1.13 -6.19 -1.56
C ILE A 6 -2.60 -6.12 -1.98
N GLY A 7 -2.88 -5.83 -3.26
CA GLY A 7 -4.25 -5.63 -3.72
C GLY A 7 -4.90 -4.39 -3.09
N SER A 8 -4.07 -3.40 -2.72
CA SER A 8 -4.46 -2.20 -1.97
C SER A 8 -5.58 -1.38 -2.63
N ASN A 9 -5.70 -1.48 -3.97
CA ASN A 9 -6.71 -0.78 -4.73
C ASN A 9 -8.14 -1.32 -4.52
N GLY A 10 -8.30 -2.56 -4.07
CA GLY A 10 -9.61 -3.13 -3.74
C GLY A 10 -10.30 -2.39 -2.59
N ASN A 11 -11.64 -2.38 -2.59
CA ASN A 11 -12.43 -1.66 -1.58
C ASN A 11 -12.13 -2.12 -0.15
N THR A 12 -12.01 -3.42 0.07
CA THR A 12 -11.67 -3.99 1.39
C THR A 12 -10.28 -3.54 1.81
N ALA A 13 -9.28 -3.71 0.94
CA ALA A 13 -7.90 -3.34 1.24
C ALA A 13 -7.80 -1.84 1.54
N THR A 14 -8.45 -0.98 0.74
CA THR A 14 -8.52 0.48 0.98
C THR A 14 -9.02 0.82 2.38
N ARG A 15 -10.04 0.11 2.89
CA ARG A 15 -10.53 0.30 4.27
C ARG A 15 -9.52 -0.18 5.31
N VAL A 16 -8.86 -1.31 5.07
CA VAL A 16 -7.80 -1.84 5.93
C VAL A 16 -6.64 -0.86 6.04
N VAL A 17 -6.11 -0.32 4.93
CA VAL A 17 -4.98 0.63 4.98
C VAL A 17 -5.34 1.91 5.73
N ARG A 18 -6.58 2.41 5.61
CA ARG A 18 -7.06 3.55 6.40
C ARG A 18 -7.06 3.23 7.90
N PHE A 19 -7.62 2.08 8.28
CA PHE A 19 -7.63 1.64 9.67
C PHE A 19 -6.22 1.43 10.25
N LEU A 20 -5.30 0.85 9.46
CA LEU A 20 -3.91 0.67 9.88
C LEU A 20 -3.18 2.00 10.07
N LYS A 21 -3.46 3.00 9.23
CA LYS A 21 -2.86 4.34 9.30
C LYS A 21 -3.26 5.10 10.58
N GLU A 22 -4.39 4.77 11.18
CA GLU A 22 -4.83 5.34 12.47
C GLU A 22 -4.00 4.80 13.66
N LYS A 23 -3.20 3.74 13.46
CA LYS A 23 -2.36 3.16 14.51
C LYS A 23 -0.96 3.78 14.46
N SER A 24 -0.57 4.48 15.52
CA SER A 24 0.75 5.13 15.63
C SER A 24 1.95 4.17 15.56
N THR A 25 1.73 2.88 15.79
CA THR A 25 2.78 1.85 15.75
C THR A 25 2.95 1.20 14.38
N LEU A 26 2.06 1.48 13.42
CA LEU A 26 2.02 0.83 12.12
C LEU A 26 2.28 1.83 10.99
N ASN A 27 3.10 1.41 10.02
CA ASN A 27 3.40 2.16 8.80
C ASN A 27 2.92 1.33 7.62
N PRO A 28 1.62 1.41 7.26
CA PRO A 28 1.10 0.66 6.14
C PRO A 28 1.60 1.24 4.81
N VAL A 29 2.01 0.35 3.90
CA VAL A 29 2.48 0.69 2.55
C VAL A 29 1.57 -0.01 1.55
N ALA A 30 0.93 0.76 0.67
CA ALA A 30 0.11 0.21 -0.40
C ALA A 30 0.99 -0.25 -1.57
N MET A 31 0.88 -1.53 -1.93
CA MET A 31 1.47 -2.01 -3.17
C MET A 31 0.52 -1.70 -4.32
N ILE A 32 1.02 -1.01 -5.34
CA ILE A 32 0.30 -0.67 -6.57
C ILE A 32 0.95 -1.40 -7.74
N GLY A 33 0.14 -1.90 -8.67
CA GLY A 33 0.63 -2.48 -9.93
C GLY A 33 0.69 -1.47 -11.08
N ASP A 34 0.11 -0.28 -10.89
CA ASP A 34 0.03 0.78 -11.90
C ASP A 34 0.25 2.15 -11.25
N THR A 35 1.01 3.00 -11.92
CA THR A 35 1.24 4.41 -11.58
C THR A 35 -0.03 5.25 -11.44
N GLU A 36 -1.11 4.96 -12.18
CA GLU A 36 -2.37 5.70 -12.06
C GLU A 36 -2.99 5.58 -10.66
N GLN A 37 -2.71 4.47 -9.97
CA GLN A 37 -3.23 4.20 -8.63
C GLN A 37 -2.56 5.08 -7.56
N ARG A 38 -1.41 5.72 -7.86
CA ARG A 38 -0.71 6.62 -6.93
C ARG A 38 -1.61 7.76 -6.43
N VAL A 39 -2.37 8.38 -7.33
CA VAL A 39 -3.25 9.52 -7.04
C VAL A 39 -4.20 9.21 -5.88
N LYS A 40 -4.77 7.99 -5.86
CA LYS A 40 -5.67 7.54 -4.80
C LYS A 40 -4.97 7.51 -3.43
N PHE A 41 -3.76 6.94 -3.37
CA PHE A 41 -3.03 6.78 -2.10
C PHE A 41 -2.40 8.09 -1.62
N ASP A 42 -1.91 8.91 -2.55
CA ASP A 42 -1.39 10.24 -2.24
C ASP A 42 -2.48 11.15 -1.66
N SER A 43 -3.71 11.09 -2.22
CA SER A 43 -4.85 11.87 -1.71
C SER A 43 -5.25 11.53 -0.27
N ILE A 44 -4.97 10.31 0.18
CA ILE A 44 -5.22 9.86 1.57
C ILE A 44 -3.94 9.88 2.41
N GLY A 45 -2.85 10.45 1.88
CA GLY A 45 -1.54 10.57 2.52
C GLY A 45 -0.93 9.22 2.92
N LEU A 46 -1.08 8.20 2.09
CA LEU A 46 -0.58 6.85 2.33
C LEU A 46 0.62 6.56 1.43
N THR A 47 1.71 6.05 2.01
CA THR A 47 2.88 5.58 1.26
C THR A 47 2.49 4.44 0.32
N ASN A 48 3.01 4.49 -0.91
CA ASN A 48 2.80 3.46 -1.92
C ASN A 48 4.10 3.04 -2.60
N VAL A 49 4.14 1.80 -3.07
CA VAL A 49 5.26 1.22 -3.82
C VAL A 49 4.73 0.56 -5.09
N LEU A 50 5.38 0.83 -6.23
CA LEU A 50 5.09 0.16 -7.48
C LEU A 50 5.81 -1.18 -7.49
N ALA A 51 5.04 -2.26 -7.59
CA ALA A 51 5.57 -3.61 -7.57
C ALA A 51 4.61 -4.59 -8.24
N ASP A 52 5.18 -5.70 -8.69
CA ASP A 52 4.47 -6.77 -9.37
C ASP A 52 4.61 -8.07 -8.59
N LEU A 53 3.50 -8.77 -8.40
CA LEU A 53 3.42 -10.03 -7.67
C LEU A 53 4.02 -11.21 -8.42
N GLU A 54 4.18 -11.09 -9.73
CA GLU A 54 4.82 -12.12 -10.54
C GLU A 54 6.35 -12.18 -10.31
N TYR A 55 6.90 -11.21 -9.57
CA TYR A 55 8.31 -11.12 -9.19
C TYR A 55 8.50 -11.23 -7.67
N PRO A 56 9.71 -11.59 -7.20
CA PRO A 56 10.01 -11.67 -5.76
C PRO A 56 9.71 -10.35 -5.06
N ILE A 57 8.92 -10.40 -3.97
CA ILE A 57 8.37 -9.21 -3.30
C ILE A 57 9.44 -8.32 -2.66
N ASP A 58 10.68 -8.78 -2.53
CA ASP A 58 11.77 -8.06 -1.87
C ASP A 58 11.99 -6.66 -2.49
N HIS A 59 11.79 -6.50 -3.80
CA HIS A 59 11.91 -5.20 -4.48
C HIS A 59 10.86 -4.15 -4.03
N ALA A 60 9.78 -4.59 -3.37
CA ALA A 60 8.70 -3.73 -2.89
C ALA A 60 8.91 -3.26 -1.43
N ILE A 61 9.87 -3.86 -0.71
CA ILE A 61 10.07 -3.65 0.75
C ILE A 61 11.49 -3.13 1.07
N LEU A 62 12.38 -3.04 0.07
CA LEU A 62 13.76 -2.55 0.18
C LEU A 62 13.89 -1.04 -0.04
#